data_AF-G3P5Y9-F1
#
_entry.id   AF-G3P5Y9-F1
#
_cell.length_a   1.000
_cell.length_b   1.000
_cell.length_c   1.000
_cell.angle_alpha   90.00
_cell.angle_beta   90.00
_cell.angle_gamma   90.00
#
_symmetry.space_group_name_H-M   'P 1'
#
loop_
_entity.id
_entity.type
_entity.pdbx_description
1 polymer ?
#
loop_
_entity_poly.entity_id
_entity_poly.type
_entity_poly.pdbx_seq_one_letter_code
_entity_poly.pdbx_strand_id
1 'polypeptide(L)'
;VRPGGSVDVHSPSKATAVRRHGNGCSDGAEQGIHGTGYDEDYNHEPCRRSGHRAHWAVASGVLLGVDQGSVSEAHTRPEPTLPWLYAPVDNGAPCPAGDAALKEVYVLAKQGKSLRYQLWSLDSIAASNEQLRTMDPKRANDGTQYVVPLGGVEAGLAGRVVMLHTRTEKQK
;
A
#
# COMPACT_ATOMS: atom_id res chain seq x y z
N VAL A 1 31.86 0.75 5.20
CA VAL A 1 31.75 1.45 3.90
C VAL A 1 33.05 1.24 3.14
N ARG A 2 33.03 0.55 1.99
CA ARG A 2 34.16 0.47 1.05
C ARG A 2 33.64 0.78 -0.36
N PRO A 3 34.39 1.48 -1.22
CA PRO A 3 33.95 1.84 -2.55
C PRO A 3 34.31 0.77 -3.59
N GLY A 4 33.43 0.59 -4.57
CA GLY A 4 33.76 0.13 -5.92
C GLY A 4 34.03 -1.37 -6.12
N GLY A 5 32.98 -2.10 -6.50
CA GLY A 5 33.08 -3.37 -7.22
C GLY A 5 31.92 -3.46 -8.20
N SER A 6 32.22 -3.40 -9.50
CA SER A 6 31.26 -3.56 -10.58
C SER A 6 30.69 -4.98 -10.55
N VAL A 7 29.37 -5.09 -10.38
CA VAL A 7 28.63 -6.32 -10.64
C VAL A 7 27.48 -5.95 -11.57
N ASP A 8 27.48 -6.57 -12.76
CA ASP A 8 26.37 -6.51 -13.70
C ASP A 8 25.10 -7.03 -13.02
N VAL A 9 24.24 -6.09 -12.61
CA VAL A 9 22.92 -6.42 -12.05
C VAL A 9 21.96 -6.61 -13.21
N HIS A 10 21.72 -7.88 -13.57
CA HIS A 10 20.52 -8.24 -14.32
C HIS A 10 19.30 -7.65 -13.60
N SER A 11 18.63 -6.70 -14.26
CA SER A 11 17.49 -5.96 -13.73
C SER A 11 16.37 -6.93 -13.31
N PRO A 12 16.01 -7.00 -12.01
CA PRO A 12 14.75 -7.61 -11.60
C PRO A 12 13.60 -6.64 -11.89
N SER A 13 12.40 -7.20 -12.15
CA SER A 13 11.14 -6.49 -12.45
C SER A 13 11.04 -5.10 -11.83
N LYS A 14 10.72 -4.09 -12.66
CA LYS A 14 10.51 -2.70 -12.24
C LYS A 14 9.39 -2.62 -11.19
N ALA A 15 9.78 -2.55 -9.92
CA ALA A 15 8.95 -2.03 -8.85
C ALA A 15 9.08 -0.49 -8.89
N THR A 16 8.00 0.21 -9.20
CA THR A 16 8.00 1.68 -9.28
C THR A 16 7.47 2.23 -7.96
N ALA A 17 8.28 3.06 -7.30
CA ALA A 17 7.82 3.83 -6.15
C ALA A 17 6.96 5.00 -6.65
N VAL A 18 5.68 5.00 -6.30
CA VAL A 18 4.73 6.05 -6.68
C VAL A 18 4.55 7.01 -5.50
N ARG A 19 4.63 8.32 -5.76
CA ARG A 19 4.25 9.37 -4.81
C ARG A 19 2.77 9.71 -5.01
N ARG A 20 2.02 9.86 -3.92
CA ARG A 20 0.69 10.48 -4.01
C ARG A 20 0.85 11.95 -4.41
N HIS A 21 0.32 12.32 -5.56
CA HIS A 21 -0.16 13.68 -5.79
C HIS A 21 -1.58 13.78 -5.24
N GLY A 22 -1.88 14.82 -4.48
CA GLY A 22 -3.25 15.13 -4.09
C GLY A 22 -4.10 15.44 -5.32
N ASN A 23 -5.34 14.96 -5.27
CA ASN A 23 -6.42 15.07 -6.26
C ASN A 23 -6.35 14.15 -7.49
N GLY A 24 -7.41 13.34 -7.65
CA GLY A 24 -7.80 12.74 -8.93
C GLY A 24 -7.80 11.23 -8.94
N CYS A 25 -8.96 10.62 -8.65
CA CYS A 25 -9.29 9.28 -9.13
C CYS A 25 -9.54 9.34 -10.65
N SER A 26 -8.49 9.22 -11.44
CA SER A 26 -8.60 8.91 -12.87
C SER A 26 -7.27 8.37 -13.37
N ASP A 27 -7.10 7.05 -13.27
CA ASP A 27 -6.46 6.24 -14.29
C ASP A 27 -6.85 4.77 -14.08
N GLY A 28 -6.98 4.04 -15.18
CA GLY A 28 -7.65 2.73 -15.27
C GLY A 28 -7.23 1.72 -14.22
N ALA A 29 -8.15 0.79 -13.92
CA ALA A 29 -7.98 -0.29 -12.96
C ALA A 29 -6.81 -1.24 -13.35
N GLU A 30 -5.57 -0.82 -13.16
CA GLU A 30 -4.43 -1.72 -13.08
C GLU A 30 -4.49 -2.41 -11.72
N GLN A 31 -4.70 -3.73 -11.75
CA GLN A 31 -4.69 -4.59 -10.56
C GLN A 31 -3.26 -4.72 -10.03
N GLY A 32 -2.76 -3.67 -9.38
CA GLY A 32 -1.48 -3.64 -8.70
C GLY A 32 -1.62 -3.98 -7.22
N ILE A 33 -0.71 -4.82 -6.71
CA ILE A 33 -0.57 -5.01 -5.27
C ILE A 33 0.28 -3.85 -4.73
N HIS A 34 -0.26 -3.07 -3.79
CA HIS A 34 0.45 -1.92 -3.21
C HIS A 34 1.17 -2.32 -1.91
N GLY A 35 2.50 -2.21 -1.89
CA GLY A 35 3.31 -2.31 -0.69
C GLY A 35 3.54 -0.92 -0.08
N THR A 36 3.34 -0.77 1.23
CA THR A 36 3.61 0.47 1.96
C THR A 36 4.56 0.23 3.12
N GLY A 37 5.57 1.10 3.24
CA GLY A 37 6.41 1.17 4.43
C GLY A 37 5.70 1.93 5.54
N TYR A 38 5.78 1.47 6.78
CA TYR A 38 5.17 2.15 7.93
C TYR A 38 5.88 1.76 9.23
N ASP A 39 5.76 2.55 10.28
CA ASP A 39 6.24 2.14 11.60
C ASP A 39 5.21 1.24 12.30
N GLU A 40 5.68 0.08 12.76
CA GLU A 40 4.85 -0.96 13.38
C GLU A 40 4.90 -0.92 14.92
N ASP A 41 3.73 -0.94 15.57
CA ASP A 41 3.63 -1.12 17.02
C ASP A 41 3.55 -2.62 17.44
N TYR A 42 3.55 -2.91 18.73
CA TYR A 42 3.52 -4.29 19.26
C TYR A 42 2.27 -5.09 18.85
N ASN A 43 1.14 -4.42 18.66
CA ASN A 43 -0.10 -5.02 18.14
C ASN A 43 -0.15 -5.03 16.59
N HIS A 44 0.96 -4.66 15.93
CA HIS A 44 1.14 -4.53 14.50
C HIS A 44 0.40 -3.36 13.83
N GLU A 45 -0.24 -2.47 14.60
CA GLU A 45 -0.88 -1.27 14.08
C GLU A 45 0.13 -0.21 13.62
N PRO A 46 -0.28 0.73 12.75
CA PRO A 46 0.55 1.85 12.37
C PRO A 46 0.80 2.77 13.56
N CYS A 47 2.06 3.08 13.80
CA CYS A 47 2.49 4.07 14.78
C CYS A 47 3.47 5.06 14.15
N ARG A 48 4.03 5.96 14.96
CA ARG A 48 4.94 7.03 14.49
C ARG A 48 6.21 6.99 15.33
N ARG A 49 7.28 6.40 14.80
CA ARG A 49 8.57 6.14 15.47
C ARG A 49 9.76 6.57 14.59
N SER A 50 9.53 7.50 13.67
CA SER A 50 10.50 8.08 12.74
C SER A 50 11.24 7.08 11.85
N GLY A 51 10.67 5.90 11.62
CA GLY A 51 11.28 4.80 10.86
C GLY A 51 12.02 3.77 11.71
N HIS A 52 12.13 3.95 13.02
CA HIS A 52 12.81 2.99 13.90
C HIS A 52 12.08 1.64 14.02
N ARG A 53 10.79 1.63 13.71
CA ARG A 53 9.97 0.42 13.65
C ARG A 53 9.47 0.15 12.24
N ALA A 54 10.19 0.66 11.23
CA ALA A 54 9.79 0.54 9.86
C ALA A 54 9.61 -0.94 9.48
N HIS A 55 8.44 -1.23 8.93
CA HIS A 55 8.05 -2.52 8.41
C HIS A 55 7.26 -2.34 7.12
N TRP A 56 7.05 -3.44 6.42
CA TRP A 56 6.31 -3.47 5.16
C TRP A 56 4.97 -4.14 5.40
N ALA A 57 3.93 -3.55 4.83
CA ALA A 57 2.64 -4.18 4.67
C ALA A 57 2.22 -4.15 3.21
N VAL A 58 1.46 -5.16 2.83
CA VAL A 58 0.81 -5.28 1.53
C VAL A 58 -0.67 -4.95 1.69
N ALA A 59 -1.16 -3.98 0.95
CA ALA A 59 -2.58 -3.70 0.81
C ALA A 59 -3.21 -4.70 -0.16
N SER A 60 -4.21 -5.45 0.31
CA SER A 60 -4.92 -6.46 -0.49
C SER A 60 -6.37 -6.07 -0.80
N GLY A 61 -6.86 -4.97 -0.23
CA GLY A 61 -8.21 -4.46 -0.44
C GLY A 61 -8.48 -3.18 0.32
N VAL A 62 -9.64 -2.60 0.08
CA VAL A 62 -10.13 -1.41 0.78
C VAL A 62 -11.53 -1.64 1.32
N LEU A 63 -11.84 -1.03 2.46
CA LEU A 63 -13.19 -0.94 3.00
C LEU A 63 -13.58 0.54 3.06
N LEU A 64 -14.74 0.86 2.48
CA LEU A 64 -15.24 2.22 2.35
C LEU A 64 -16.49 2.38 3.21
N GLY A 65 -16.46 3.31 4.15
CA GLY A 65 -17.64 3.82 4.83
C GLY A 65 -18.24 4.96 4.01
N VAL A 66 -19.51 4.85 3.63
CA VAL A 66 -20.19 5.75 2.70
C VAL A 66 -21.56 6.18 3.20
N ASP A 67 -22.05 7.33 2.73
CA ASP A 67 -23.41 7.77 3.04
C ASP A 67 -24.46 6.79 2.50
N GLN A 68 -25.54 6.59 3.25
CA GLN A 68 -26.63 5.73 2.80
C GLN A 68 -27.24 6.26 1.49
N GLY A 69 -27.42 5.38 0.50
CA GLY A 69 -27.97 5.73 -0.81
C GLY A 69 -26.98 6.43 -1.77
N SER A 70 -25.71 6.56 -1.37
CA SER A 70 -24.67 7.18 -2.21
C SER A 70 -23.93 6.19 -3.12
N VAL A 71 -24.16 4.89 -2.93
CA VAL A 71 -23.55 3.82 -3.74
C VAL A 71 -24.37 3.64 -5.01
N SER A 72 -23.74 3.78 -6.16
CA SER A 72 -24.35 3.50 -7.45
C SER A 72 -24.54 2.00 -7.63
N GLU A 73 -25.78 1.59 -7.91
CA GLU A 73 -26.10 0.19 -8.20
C GLU A 73 -25.92 -0.16 -9.69
N ALA A 74 -25.64 0.83 -10.55
CA ALA A 74 -25.64 0.69 -12.02
C ALA A 74 -24.71 -0.42 -12.55
N HIS A 75 -23.61 -0.69 -11.85
CA HIS A 75 -22.63 -1.72 -12.21
C HIS A 75 -22.50 -2.80 -11.14
N THR A 76 -23.55 -3.03 -10.37
CA THR A 76 -23.57 -4.05 -9.32
C THR A 76 -24.74 -5.01 -9.49
N ARG A 77 -24.59 -6.23 -8.98
CA ARG A 77 -25.62 -7.27 -8.99
C ARG A 77 -25.73 -7.90 -7.60
N PRO A 78 -26.95 -8.06 -7.04
CA PRO A 78 -27.13 -8.76 -5.79
C PRO A 78 -26.73 -10.23 -5.92
N GLU A 79 -26.08 -10.76 -4.89
CA GLU A 79 -25.67 -12.16 -4.82
C GLU A 79 -26.93 -13.05 -4.61
N PRO A 80 -27.12 -14.13 -5.40
CA PRO A 80 -28.32 -14.95 -5.35
C PRO A 80 -28.71 -15.50 -3.97
N THR A 81 -27.74 -15.80 -3.12
CA THR A 81 -27.94 -16.32 -1.75
C THR A 81 -27.91 -15.23 -0.69
N LEU A 82 -27.34 -14.06 -0.99
CA LEU A 82 -27.21 -12.91 -0.10
C LEU A 82 -27.69 -11.63 -0.81
N PRO A 83 -29.00 -11.34 -0.85
CA PRO A 83 -29.55 -10.20 -1.58
C PRO A 83 -29.04 -8.82 -1.13
N TRP A 84 -28.41 -8.75 0.05
CA TRP A 84 -27.79 -7.56 0.61
C TRP A 84 -26.31 -7.39 0.21
N LEU A 85 -25.71 -8.39 -0.42
CA LEU A 85 -24.35 -8.35 -0.94
C LEU A 85 -24.39 -8.05 -2.44
N TYR A 86 -23.77 -6.95 -2.84
CA TYR A 86 -23.72 -6.52 -4.23
C TYR A 86 -22.31 -6.77 -4.79
N ALA A 87 -22.21 -7.59 -5.82
CA ALA A 87 -20.97 -7.84 -6.55
C ALA A 87 -20.89 -6.94 -7.79
N PRO A 88 -19.69 -6.48 -8.19
CA PRO A 88 -19.54 -5.76 -9.45
C PRO A 88 -19.90 -6.67 -10.64
N VAL A 89 -20.50 -6.08 -11.68
CA VAL A 89 -20.90 -6.82 -12.90
C VAL A 89 -19.67 -7.22 -13.72
N ASP A 90 -18.61 -6.41 -13.69
CA ASP A 90 -17.32 -6.70 -14.30
C ASP A 90 -16.15 -6.31 -13.39
N ASN A 91 -14.97 -6.91 -13.62
CA ASN A 91 -13.76 -6.62 -12.84
C ASN A 91 -13.13 -5.24 -13.15
N GLY A 92 -13.68 -4.53 -14.14
CA GLY A 92 -13.25 -3.20 -14.57
C GLY A 92 -14.19 -2.07 -14.12
N ALA A 93 -15.27 -2.40 -13.40
CA ALA A 93 -16.25 -1.44 -12.95
C ALA A 93 -15.56 -0.33 -12.15
N PRO A 94 -15.91 0.94 -12.40
CA PRO A 94 -15.45 2.02 -11.55
C PRO A 94 -15.92 1.80 -10.12
N CYS A 95 -15.24 2.41 -9.16
CA CYS A 95 -15.70 2.40 -7.76
C CYS A 95 -17.17 2.86 -7.71
N PRO A 96 -18.08 2.10 -7.08
CA PRO A 96 -19.50 2.44 -7.09
C PRO A 96 -19.84 3.64 -6.20
N ALA A 97 -18.89 4.12 -5.39
CA ALA A 97 -19.02 5.33 -4.59
C ALA A 97 -18.12 6.44 -5.14
N GLY A 98 -18.67 7.65 -5.32
CA GLY A 98 -17.88 8.83 -5.66
C GLY A 98 -17.19 9.43 -4.44
N ASP A 99 -16.12 10.22 -4.66
CA ASP A 99 -15.30 10.81 -3.58
C ASP A 99 -16.12 11.60 -2.55
N ALA A 100 -17.14 12.34 -2.98
CA ALA A 100 -17.99 13.15 -2.09
C ALA A 100 -18.83 12.32 -1.10
N ALA A 101 -18.99 11.02 -1.37
CA ALA A 101 -19.79 10.10 -0.56
C ALA A 101 -18.97 9.36 0.52
N LEU A 102 -17.64 9.38 0.43
CA LEU A 102 -16.76 8.65 1.34
C LEU A 102 -16.66 9.37 2.69
N LYS A 103 -16.92 8.64 3.77
CA LYS A 103 -16.72 9.10 5.15
C LYS A 103 -15.47 8.52 5.77
N GLU A 104 -15.22 7.25 5.48
CA GLU A 104 -14.10 6.51 6.05
C GLU A 104 -13.48 5.63 4.99
N VAL A 105 -12.15 5.57 4.99
CA VAL A 105 -11.41 4.69 4.09
C VAL A 105 -10.46 3.87 4.93
N TYR A 106 -10.59 2.56 4.83
CA TYR A 106 -9.71 1.62 5.50
C TYR A 106 -8.99 0.75 4.47
N VAL A 107 -7.77 0.39 4.79
CA VAL A 107 -6.95 -0.53 3.99
C VAL A 107 -6.92 -1.87 4.70
N LEU A 108 -7.29 -2.93 3.97
CA LEU A 108 -7.06 -4.30 4.40
C LEU A 108 -5.61 -4.64 4.08
N ALA A 109 -4.81 -4.85 5.12
CA ALA A 109 -3.36 -4.99 5.03
C ALA A 109 -2.86 -6.31 5.65
N LYS A 110 -1.80 -6.85 5.05
CA LYS A 110 -1.04 -7.99 5.58
C LYS A 110 0.43 -7.63 5.72
N GLN A 111 1.03 -7.93 6.88
CA GLN A 111 2.46 -7.79 7.12
C GLN A 111 3.12 -9.16 7.37
N GLY A 112 4.45 -9.18 7.49
CA GLY A 112 5.23 -10.42 7.53
C GLY A 112 5.38 -11.07 8.91
N LYS A 113 4.96 -10.41 9.99
CA LYS A 113 5.12 -10.91 11.38
C LYS A 113 3.83 -11.42 12.01
N SER A 114 2.72 -11.42 11.26
CA SER A 114 1.39 -11.83 11.69
C SER A 114 0.71 -12.67 10.62
N LEU A 115 0.00 -13.69 11.08
CA LEU A 115 -0.86 -14.50 10.21
C LEU A 115 -2.19 -13.80 9.92
N ARG A 116 -2.57 -12.80 10.72
CA ARG A 116 -3.86 -12.11 10.64
C ARG A 116 -3.78 -10.91 9.71
N TYR A 117 -4.84 -10.72 8.93
CA TYR A 117 -5.09 -9.44 8.26
C TYR A 117 -5.44 -8.38 9.29
N GLN A 118 -5.09 -7.15 8.98
CA GLN A 118 -5.44 -5.99 9.77
C GLN A 118 -6.18 -4.97 8.91
N LEU A 119 -7.03 -4.19 9.57
CA LEU A 119 -7.76 -3.10 8.96
C LEU A 119 -7.26 -1.82 9.60
N TRP A 120 -6.72 -0.90 8.81
CA TRP A 120 -6.22 0.38 9.29
C TRP A 120 -6.88 1.51 8.53
N SER A 121 -7.18 2.62 9.22
CA SER A 121 -7.65 3.81 8.51
C SER A 121 -6.55 4.30 7.56
N LEU A 122 -6.94 4.77 6.38
CA LEU A 122 -6.02 5.28 5.38
C LEU A 122 -5.15 6.41 5.96
N ASP A 123 -5.73 7.26 6.80
CA ASP A 123 -5.01 8.36 7.45
C ASP A 123 -3.93 7.86 8.41
N SER A 124 -4.21 6.82 9.21
CA SER A 124 -3.22 6.28 10.16
C SER A 124 -2.00 5.70 9.46
N ILE A 125 -2.22 4.95 8.37
CA ILE A 125 -1.14 4.33 7.61
C ILE A 125 -0.39 5.38 6.79
N ALA A 126 -1.08 6.37 6.21
CA ALA A 126 -0.45 7.47 5.48
C ALA A 126 0.43 8.32 6.41
N ALA A 127 -0.07 8.69 7.58
CA ALA A 127 0.69 9.46 8.57
C ALA A 127 1.92 8.70 9.08
N SER A 128 1.81 7.36 9.23
CA SER A 128 2.94 6.50 9.60
C SER A 128 3.99 6.38 8.49
N ASN A 129 3.55 6.28 7.23
CA ASN A 129 4.41 6.24 6.05
C ASN A 129 5.13 7.58 5.80
N GLU A 130 4.43 8.71 5.93
CA GLU A 130 4.97 10.04 5.66
C GLU A 130 6.05 10.45 6.67
N GLN A 131 5.94 9.98 7.92
CA GLN A 131 6.88 10.34 8.97
C GLN A 131 8.16 9.47 8.99
N LEU A 132 8.33 8.50 8.10
CA LEU A 132 9.56 7.69 8.06
C LEU A 132 10.76 8.59 7.78
N ARG A 133 11.75 8.65 8.69
CA ARG A 133 12.93 9.52 8.53
C ARG A 133 14.23 8.74 8.44
N THR A 134 14.47 7.89 9.41
CA THR A 134 15.77 7.24 9.57
C THR A 134 15.65 5.76 9.86
N MET A 135 16.71 5.03 9.53
CA MET A 135 16.86 3.64 9.90
C MET A 135 17.12 3.52 11.40
N ASP A 136 16.51 2.52 12.03
CA ASP A 136 16.75 2.22 13.44
C ASP A 136 18.26 2.05 13.74
N PRO A 137 18.82 2.77 14.73
CA PRO A 137 20.23 2.65 15.07
C PRO A 137 20.65 1.24 15.48
N LYS A 138 19.77 0.44 16.09
CA LYS A 138 20.14 -0.94 16.44
C LYS A 138 20.28 -1.78 15.19
N ARG A 139 19.34 -1.65 14.23
CA ARG A 139 19.46 -2.30 12.92
C ARG A 139 20.69 -1.84 12.14
N ALA A 140 21.02 -0.56 12.20
CA ALA A 140 22.21 -0.03 11.53
C ALA A 140 23.52 -0.63 12.09
N ASN A 141 23.50 -1.09 13.34
CA ASN A 141 24.66 -1.61 14.06
C ASN A 141 24.59 -3.11 14.38
N ASP A 142 23.60 -3.85 13.87
CA ASP A 142 23.41 -5.28 14.19
C ASP A 142 24.29 -6.22 13.35
N GLY A 143 25.08 -5.67 12.42
CA GLY A 143 25.96 -6.42 11.52
C GLY A 143 25.26 -7.03 10.30
N THR A 144 23.94 -6.91 10.19
CA THR A 144 23.15 -7.37 9.04
C THR A 144 23.23 -6.35 7.91
N GLN A 145 23.27 -6.83 6.67
CA GLN A 145 23.23 -5.97 5.50
C GLN A 145 21.77 -5.60 5.17
N TYR A 146 21.47 -4.31 5.18
CA TYR A 146 20.20 -3.74 4.74
C TYR A 146 20.42 -2.87 3.51
N VAL A 147 19.47 -2.94 2.57
CA VAL A 147 19.44 -2.03 1.42
C VAL A 147 18.70 -0.77 1.84
N VAL A 148 19.44 0.33 1.97
CA VAL A 148 18.87 1.66 2.23
C VAL A 148 18.92 2.47 0.93
N PRO A 149 17.81 3.08 0.49
CA PRO A 149 17.80 3.92 -0.70
C PRO A 149 18.81 5.06 -0.62
N LEU A 150 19.26 5.54 -1.78
CA LEU A 150 20.06 6.76 -1.86
C LEU A 150 19.27 7.93 -1.23
N GLY A 151 19.90 8.66 -0.31
CA GLY A 151 19.24 9.70 0.47
C GLY A 151 18.52 9.19 1.73
N GLY A 152 18.65 7.91 2.06
CA GLY A 152 18.13 7.34 3.30
C GLY A 152 16.67 6.90 3.21
N VAL A 153 16.13 6.50 4.38
CA VAL A 153 14.73 6.06 4.54
C VAL A 153 13.78 7.20 4.16
N GLU A 154 14.04 8.42 4.62
CA GLU A 154 13.21 9.59 4.31
C GLU A 154 13.06 9.83 2.81
N ALA A 155 14.18 10.03 2.11
CA ALA A 155 14.13 10.35 0.70
C ALA A 155 13.56 9.21 -0.14
N GLY A 156 13.83 7.95 0.25
CA GLY A 156 13.50 6.77 -0.54
C GLY A 156 12.14 6.13 -0.26
N LEU A 157 11.60 6.24 0.95
CA LEU A 157 10.40 5.50 1.39
C LEU A 157 9.29 6.40 1.94
N ALA A 158 9.61 7.56 2.52
CA ALA A 158 8.60 8.39 3.15
C ALA A 158 7.60 8.95 2.14
N GLY A 159 6.31 8.79 2.42
CA GLY A 159 5.23 9.24 1.53
C GLY A 159 5.17 8.48 0.19
N ARG A 160 5.78 7.29 0.12
CA ARG A 160 5.85 6.48 -1.10
C ARG A 160 5.28 5.09 -0.88
N VAL A 161 4.68 4.57 -1.93
CA VAL A 161 4.20 3.19 -2.02
C VAL A 161 4.86 2.49 -3.19
N VAL A 162 5.02 1.18 -3.09
CA VAL A 162 5.53 0.32 -4.16
C VAL A 162 4.36 -0.36 -4.83
N MET A 163 4.19 -0.17 -6.13
CA MET A 163 3.19 -0.88 -6.92
C MET A 163 3.83 -2.13 -7.54
N LEU A 164 3.26 -3.29 -7.25
CA LEU A 164 3.68 -4.57 -7.82
C LEU A 164 2.70 -4.96 -8.92
N HIS A 165 3.23 -5.16 -10.12
CA HIS A 165 2.48 -5.63 -11.27
C HIS A 165 2.65 -7.15 -11.40
N THR A 166 1.55 -7.88 -11.55
CA THR A 166 1.63 -9.26 -12.02
C THR A 166 2.06 -9.24 -13.48
N ARG A 167 3.07 -10.04 -13.83
CA ARG A 167 3.62 -10.09 -15.18
C ARG A 167 2.63 -10.87 -16.07
N THR A 168 1.54 -10.23 -16.44
CA THR A 168 0.47 -10.82 -17.25
C THR A 168 0.46 -10.24 -18.65
N GLU A 169 1.62 -10.12 -19.29
CA GLU A 169 1.71 -9.90 -20.73
C GLU A 169 3.00 -10.56 -21.26
N LYS A 170 2.84 -11.61 -22.06
CA LYS A 170 3.87 -12.02 -23.01
C LYS A 170 3.99 -10.86 -23.99
N GLN A 171 5.12 -10.16 -23.96
CA GLN A 171 5.52 -9.30 -25.06
C GLN A 171 5.50 -10.14 -26.34
N LYS A 172 4.65 -9.74 -27.29
CA LYS A 172 4.67 -10.23 -28.67
C LYS A 172 5.50 -9.28 -29.50
#